data_AF-E1ZNI2-F1
#
_entry.id   AF-E1ZNI2-F1
#
_cell.length_a   1.000
_cell.length_b   1.000
_cell.length_c   1.000
_cell.angle_alpha   90.00
_cell.angle_beta   90.00
_cell.angle_gamma   90.00
#
_symmetry.space_group_name_H-M   'P 1'
#
loop_
_entity.id
_entity.type
_entity.pdbx_description
1 polymer ?
#
loop_
_entity_poly.entity_id
_entity_poly.type
_entity_poly.pdbx_seq_one_letter_code
_entity_poly.pdbx_strand_id
1 'polypeptide(L)'
;MSSQPGLRRTEAKAFFANERTFLHWMNMSVTTGSISAALLGVAGHAHRHWGSDFTVRAVGVRVLALVMMAISIGMAVYAAFNFKRRGDMLVQKLDGPYDNRVLPVVVTVVLMTFLTIVWIGSIVSYMEPGK
;
A
#
# COMPACT_ATOMS: atom_id res chain seq x y z
N MET A 1 32.98 -7.85 -41.63
CA MET A 1 32.01 -6.85 -41.15
C MET A 1 31.64 -7.20 -39.72
N SER A 2 32.45 -6.71 -38.78
CA SER A 2 32.18 -6.83 -37.34
C SER A 2 31.05 -5.88 -36.97
N SER A 3 29.85 -6.42 -36.81
CA SER A 3 28.69 -5.70 -36.27
C SER A 3 29.12 -5.09 -34.93
N GLN A 4 29.29 -3.77 -34.86
CA GLN A 4 29.45 -3.10 -33.57
C GLN A 4 28.23 -3.48 -32.72
N PRO A 5 28.41 -3.90 -31.46
CA PRO A 5 27.28 -4.06 -30.56
C PRO A 5 26.78 -2.65 -30.27
N GLY A 6 25.88 -2.16 -31.12
CA GLY A 6 25.26 -0.84 -30.97
C GLY A 6 24.70 -0.76 -29.56
N LEU A 7 25.13 0.26 -28.81
CA LEU A 7 24.65 0.57 -27.47
C LEU A 7 23.12 0.39 -27.45
N ARG A 8 22.69 -0.72 -26.84
CA ARG A 8 21.37 -1.29 -27.06
C ARG A 8 20.36 -0.44 -26.28
N ARG A 9 19.76 0.55 -26.95
CA ARG A 9 18.70 1.46 -26.43
C ARG A 9 17.48 0.72 -25.83
N THR A 10 17.40 -0.59 -26.00
CA THR A 10 16.31 -1.45 -25.52
C THR A 10 16.37 -1.78 -24.03
N GLU A 11 17.48 -1.57 -23.34
CA GLU A 11 17.57 -1.80 -21.88
C GLU A 11 17.09 -0.57 -21.07
N ALA A 12 17.49 0.64 -21.47
CA ALA A 12 17.16 1.88 -20.74
C ALA A 12 15.65 2.15 -20.63
N LYS A 13 14.87 1.85 -21.68
CA LYS A 13 13.41 2.05 -21.67
C LYS A 13 12.71 1.16 -20.65
N ALA A 14 13.20 -0.07 -20.47
CA ALA A 14 12.61 -1.02 -19.53
C ALA A 14 12.96 -0.71 -18.08
N PHE A 15 14.18 -0.24 -17.81
CA PHE A 15 14.55 0.31 -16.49
C PHE A 15 13.69 1.52 -16.11
N PHE A 16 13.56 2.51 -17.00
CA PHE A 16 12.70 3.67 -16.76
C PHE A 16 11.22 3.32 -16.57
N ALA A 17 10.73 2.29 -17.28
CA ALA A 17 9.38 1.80 -17.09
C ALA A 17 9.20 1.17 -15.70
N ASN A 18 10.18 0.37 -15.25
CA ASN A 18 10.17 -0.24 -13.93
C ASN A 18 10.22 0.80 -12.79
N GLU A 19 11.07 1.83 -12.93
CA GLU A 19 11.16 2.95 -11.98
C GLU A 19 9.84 3.71 -11.87
N ARG A 20 9.19 4.01 -13.00
CA ARG A 20 7.87 4.67 -13.02
C ARG A 20 6.83 3.85 -12.26
N THR A 21 6.78 2.55 -12.52
CA THR A 21 5.86 1.65 -11.82
C THR A 21 6.18 1.64 -10.32
N PHE A 22 7.45 1.51 -9.93
CA PHE A 22 7.87 1.57 -8.52
C PHE A 22 7.46 2.88 -7.83
N LEU A 23 7.74 4.03 -8.45
CA LEU A 23 7.37 5.34 -7.91
C LEU A 23 5.85 5.50 -7.78
N HIS A 24 5.08 4.95 -8.71
CA HIS A 24 3.63 4.96 -8.63
C HIS A 24 3.11 4.14 -7.44
N TRP A 25 3.64 2.92 -7.25
CA TRP A 25 3.30 2.08 -6.10
C TRP A 25 3.73 2.71 -4.77
N MET A 26 4.91 3.35 -4.75
CA MET A 26 5.40 4.06 -3.58
C MET A 26 4.50 5.25 -3.24
N ASN A 27 4.07 6.03 -4.22
CA ASN A 27 3.16 7.15 -4.01
C ASN A 27 1.81 6.67 -3.43
N MET A 28 1.22 5.61 -3.99
CA MET A 28 0.00 5.01 -3.45
C MET A 28 0.19 4.57 -2.00
N SER A 29 1.29 3.86 -1.72
CA SER A 29 1.66 3.41 -0.38
C SER A 29 1.76 4.56 0.61
N VAL A 30 2.48 5.64 0.26
CA VAL A 30 2.67 6.83 1.09
C VAL A 30 1.34 7.55 1.32
N THR A 31 0.49 7.65 0.30
CA THR A 31 -0.84 8.26 0.42
C THR A 31 -1.74 7.47 1.37
N THR A 32 -1.76 6.14 1.27
CA THR A 32 -2.49 5.31 2.23
C THR A 32 -1.92 5.45 3.65
N GLY A 33 -0.59 5.52 3.79
CA GLY A 33 0.09 5.71 5.06
C GLY A 33 -0.22 7.07 5.70
N SER A 34 -0.29 8.14 4.90
CA SER A 34 -0.60 9.48 5.40
C SER A 34 -2.05 9.58 5.89
N ILE A 35 -3.00 8.97 5.19
CA ILE A 35 -4.40 8.85 5.63
C ILE A 35 -4.47 8.11 6.98
N SER A 36 -3.73 7.01 7.09
CA SER A 36 -3.65 6.21 8.32
C SER A 36 -3.10 7.01 9.50
N ALA A 37 -2.01 7.74 9.27
CA ALA A 37 -1.38 8.59 10.28
C ALA A 37 -2.29 9.76 10.71
N ALA A 38 -3.00 10.37 9.76
CA ALA A 38 -3.99 11.42 10.05
C ALA A 38 -5.13 10.88 10.93
N LEU A 39 -5.67 9.70 10.61
CA LEU A 39 -6.69 9.03 11.41
C LEU A 39 -6.20 8.73 12.84
N LEU A 40 -4.96 8.24 12.98
CA LEU A 40 -4.36 7.98 14.28
C LEU A 40 -4.17 9.27 15.10
N GLY A 41 -3.77 10.35 14.46
CA GLY A 41 -3.63 11.67 15.08
C GLY A 41 -4.96 12.21 15.62
N VAL A 42 -6.02 12.13 14.82
CA VAL A 42 -7.38 12.57 15.20
C VAL A 42 -7.93 11.69 16.34
N ALA A 43 -7.81 10.36 16.24
CA ALA A 43 -8.24 9.45 17.31
C ALA A 43 -7.40 9.59 18.59
N GLY A 44 -6.13 9.97 18.45
CA GLY A 44 -5.23 10.36 19.54
C GLY A 44 -5.72 11.58 20.30
N HIS A 45 -6.08 12.64 19.56
CA HIS A 45 -6.53 13.92 20.11
C HIS A 45 -7.93 13.82 20.75
N ALA A 46 -8.86 13.09 20.12
CA ALA A 46 -10.22 12.90 20.62
C ALA A 46 -10.24 12.23 22.01
N HIS A 47 -9.44 11.17 22.20
CA HIS A 47 -9.34 10.47 23.50
C HIS A 47 -8.76 11.33 24.62
N ARG A 48 -7.87 12.30 24.32
CA ARG A 48 -7.31 13.19 25.35
C ARG A 48 -8.31 14.26 25.82
N HIS A 49 -9.22 14.69 24.95
CA HIS A 49 -10.15 15.79 25.25
C HIS A 49 -11.55 15.35 25.71
N TRP A 50 -12.01 14.14 25.36
CA TRP A 50 -13.44 13.76 25.47
C TRP A 50 -13.80 12.72 26.55
N GLY A 51 -12.90 12.40 27.49
CA GLY A 51 -13.23 11.55 28.64
C GLY A 51 -13.58 10.08 28.32
N SER A 52 -13.83 9.28 29.36
CA SER A 52 -13.91 7.80 29.29
C SER A 52 -15.14 7.23 28.55
N ASP A 53 -16.14 8.05 28.22
CA ASP A 53 -17.34 7.61 27.49
C ASP A 53 -17.08 7.28 26.01
N PHE A 54 -16.00 7.79 25.41
CA PHE A 54 -15.67 7.54 24.00
C PHE A 54 -14.58 6.48 23.79
N THR A 55 -14.19 5.77 24.86
CA THR A 55 -12.96 4.93 24.86
C THR A 55 -13.05 3.76 23.90
N VAL A 56 -14.17 3.04 23.87
CA VAL A 56 -14.33 1.81 23.06
C VAL A 56 -14.28 2.12 21.56
N ARG A 57 -14.91 3.23 21.16
CA ARG A 57 -14.95 3.70 19.76
C ARG A 57 -13.60 4.28 19.32
N ALA A 58 -12.95 5.07 20.18
CA ALA A 58 -11.62 5.60 19.90
C ALA A 58 -10.56 4.50 19.76
N VAL A 59 -10.66 3.42 20.55
CA VAL A 59 -9.78 2.25 20.43
C VAL A 59 -10.00 1.52 19.10
N GLY A 60 -11.25 1.35 18.65
CA GLY A 60 -11.56 0.75 17.35
C GLY A 60 -10.91 1.50 16.18
N VAL A 61 -11.05 2.83 16.15
CA VAL A 61 -10.44 3.68 15.11
C VAL A 61 -8.91 3.66 15.16
N ARG A 62 -8.30 3.58 16.36
CA ARG A 62 -6.85 3.47 16.51
C ARG A 62 -6.31 2.15 15.98
N VAL A 63 -6.94 1.03 16.35
CA VAL A 63 -6.56 -0.30 15.84
C VAL A 63 -6.67 -0.33 14.33
N LEU A 64 -7.76 0.22 13.80
CA LEU A 64 -7.97 0.34 12.36
C LEU A 64 -6.87 1.15 11.67
N ALA A 65 -6.54 2.33 12.19
CA ALA A 65 -5.48 3.18 11.65
C ALA A 65 -4.11 2.50 11.70
N LEU A 66 -3.81 1.74 12.76
CA LEU A 66 -2.59 0.96 12.88
C LEU A 66 -2.53 -0.17 11.84
N VAL A 67 -3.64 -0.85 11.57
CA VAL A 67 -3.72 -1.88 10.52
C VAL A 67 -3.50 -1.25 9.14
N MET A 68 -4.12 -0.11 8.83
CA MET A 68 -3.86 0.58 7.56
C MET A 68 -2.40 1.02 7.42
N MET A 69 -1.80 1.49 8.51
CA MET A 69 -0.39 1.87 8.54
C MET A 69 0.52 0.67 8.29
N ALA A 70 0.21 -0.51 8.87
CA ALA A 70 0.93 -1.74 8.59
C ALA A 70 0.80 -2.18 7.12
N ILE A 71 -0.41 -2.07 6.54
CA ILE A 71 -0.66 -2.36 5.12
C ILE A 71 0.16 -1.42 4.22
N SER A 72 0.19 -0.12 4.53
CA SER A 72 1.03 0.86 3.82
C SER A 72 2.50 0.46 3.86
N ILE A 73 3.05 0.14 5.04
CA ILE A 73 4.45 -0.30 5.14
C ILE A 73 4.70 -1.58 4.32
N GLY A 74 3.78 -2.56 4.39
CA GLY A 74 3.86 -3.79 3.60
C GLY A 74 3.85 -3.52 2.09
N MET A 75 3.04 -2.56 1.64
CA MET A 75 2.97 -2.15 0.24
C MET A 75 4.28 -1.50 -0.24
N ALA A 76 4.87 -0.61 0.57
CA ALA A 76 6.17 0.01 0.27
C ALA A 76 7.29 -1.03 0.15
N VAL A 77 7.35 -1.97 1.12
CA VAL A 77 8.34 -3.05 1.14
C VAL A 77 8.17 -3.95 -0.08
N TYR A 78 6.95 -4.37 -0.39
CA TYR A 78 6.69 -5.26 -1.51
C TYR A 78 6.95 -4.58 -2.87
N ALA A 79 6.68 -3.28 -3.00
CA ALA A 79 7.07 -2.49 -4.16
C ALA A 79 8.60 -2.47 -4.35
N ALA A 80 9.37 -2.29 -3.26
CA ALA A 80 10.84 -2.32 -3.29
C ALA A 80 11.40 -3.70 -3.66
N PHE A 81 10.84 -4.78 -3.11
CA PHE A 81 11.21 -6.15 -3.48
C PHE A 81 10.95 -6.44 -4.95
N ASN A 82 9.81 -6.01 -5.49
CA ASN A 82 9.48 -6.19 -6.90
C ASN A 82 10.38 -5.36 -7.82
N PHE A 83 10.70 -4.12 -7.42
CA PHE A 83 11.65 -3.29 -8.14
C PHE A 83 13.02 -3.99 -8.28
N LYS A 84 13.54 -4.54 -7.16
CA LYS A 84 14.81 -5.29 -7.16
C LYS A 84 14.75 -6.55 -8.02
N ARG A 85 13.73 -7.40 -7.85
CA ARG A 85 13.58 -8.62 -8.66
C ARG A 85 13.51 -8.32 -10.16
N ARG A 86 12.77 -7.28 -10.56
CA ARG A 86 12.68 -6.89 -11.98
C ARG A 86 13.98 -6.29 -12.49
N GLY A 87 14.70 -5.52 -11.68
CA GLY A 87 16.04 -5.03 -11.99
C GLY A 87 17.03 -6.17 -12.25
N ASP A 88 17.06 -7.18 -11.38
CA ASP A 88 17.96 -8.34 -11.52
C ASP A 88 17.62 -9.17 -12.77
N MET A 89 16.33 -9.35 -13.10
CA MET A 89 15.90 -10.04 -14.32
C MET A 89 16.23 -9.28 -15.61
N LEU A 90 16.15 -7.93 -15.57
CA LEU A 90 16.55 -7.06 -16.69
C LEU A 90 18.05 -7.14 -16.98
N VAL A 91 18.89 -7.21 -15.94
CA VAL A 91 20.34 -7.40 -16.07
C VAL A 91 20.68 -8.77 -16.65
N GLN A 92 19.94 -9.81 -16.25
CA GLN A 92 20.20 -11.20 -16.68
C GLN A 92 19.61 -11.55 -18.05
N LYS A 93 18.86 -10.64 -18.73
CA LYS A 93 18.22 -10.86 -20.04
C LYS A 93 17.37 -12.13 -20.12
N LEU A 94 16.81 -12.56 -18.99
CA LEU A 94 15.96 -13.75 -18.91
C LEU A 94 14.55 -13.41 -19.40
N ASP A 95 14.14 -13.98 -20.54
CA ASP A 95 12.75 -14.00 -21.03
C ASP A 95 11.88 -14.99 -20.22
N GLY A 96 11.92 -14.87 -18.89
CA GLY A 96 11.06 -15.63 -17.98
C GLY A 96 9.64 -15.07 -17.93
N PRO A 97 8.63 -15.86 -17.51
CA PRO A 97 7.23 -15.44 -17.49
C PRO A 97 7.04 -14.13 -16.71
N TYR A 98 6.69 -13.05 -17.41
CA TYR A 98 6.55 -11.70 -16.85
C TYR A 98 5.29 -11.51 -15.98
N ASP A 99 4.56 -12.58 -15.68
CA ASP A 99 3.19 -12.52 -15.17
C ASP A 99 3.12 -12.61 -13.65
N ASN A 100 3.59 -11.58 -12.94
CA ASN A 100 3.30 -11.43 -11.52
C ASN A 100 2.10 -10.49 -11.30
N ARG A 101 0.89 -10.99 -11.59
CA ARG A 101 -0.41 -10.38 -11.22
C ARG A 101 -0.67 -10.31 -9.71
N VAL A 102 0.26 -10.79 -8.91
CA VAL A 102 0.10 -10.91 -7.45
C VAL A 102 0.05 -9.53 -6.78
N LEU A 103 0.81 -8.55 -7.26
CA LEU A 103 0.90 -7.23 -6.63
C LEU A 103 -0.42 -6.45 -6.65
N PRO A 104 -1.08 -6.27 -7.81
CA PRO A 104 -2.34 -5.55 -7.86
C PRO A 104 -3.47 -6.32 -7.16
N VAL A 105 -3.48 -7.66 -7.26
CA VAL A 105 -4.51 -8.51 -6.67
C VAL A 105 -4.44 -8.50 -5.14
N VAL A 106 -3.24 -8.63 -4.57
CA VAL A 106 -3.08 -8.59 -3.10
C VAL A 106 -3.49 -7.24 -2.54
N VAL A 107 -3.11 -6.13 -3.19
CA VAL A 107 -3.48 -4.77 -2.75
C VAL A 107 -4.99 -4.56 -2.84
N THR A 108 -5.62 -4.95 -3.95
CA THR A 108 -7.08 -4.79 -4.11
C THR A 108 -7.85 -5.64 -3.13
N VAL A 109 -7.47 -6.89 -2.90
CA VAL A 109 -8.12 -7.77 -1.92
C VAL A 109 -7.97 -7.19 -0.51
N VAL A 110 -6.76 -6.80 -0.10
CA VAL A 110 -6.51 -6.23 1.24
C VAL A 110 -7.29 -4.93 1.46
N LEU A 111 -7.29 -4.02 0.48
CA LEU A 111 -8.07 -2.78 0.57
C LEU A 111 -9.57 -3.05 0.58
N MET A 112 -10.09 -3.98 -0.24
CA MET A 112 -11.51 -4.33 -0.23
C MET A 112 -11.94 -4.95 1.10
N THR A 113 -11.19 -5.90 1.62
CA THR A 113 -11.45 -6.50 2.93
C THR A 113 -11.39 -5.43 4.03
N PHE A 114 -10.44 -4.51 3.94
CA PHE A 114 -10.34 -3.41 4.89
C PHE A 114 -11.55 -2.45 4.83
N LEU A 115 -11.91 -1.97 3.65
CA LEU A 115 -13.05 -1.05 3.44
C LEU A 115 -14.37 -1.69 3.85
N THR A 116 -14.56 -2.99 3.58
CA THR A 116 -15.76 -3.71 4.00
C THR A 116 -15.86 -3.84 5.52
N ILE A 117 -14.76 -4.12 6.23
CA ILE A 117 -14.74 -4.13 7.71
C ILE A 117 -15.12 -2.76 8.28
N VAL A 118 -14.55 -1.68 7.73
CA VAL A 118 -14.87 -0.30 8.16
C VAL A 118 -16.33 0.03 7.93
N TRP A 119 -16.85 -0.31 6.74
CA TRP A 119 -18.23 -0.04 6.38
C TRP A 119 -19.21 -0.81 7.28
N ILE A 120 -18.93 -2.08 7.57
CA ILE A 120 -19.71 -2.89 8.51
C ILE A 120 -19.66 -2.29 9.92
N GLY A 121 -18.47 -1.94 10.42
CA GLY A 121 -18.30 -1.30 11.72
C GLY A 121 -19.08 0.02 11.83
N SER A 122 -19.09 0.81 10.75
CA SER A 122 -19.89 2.03 10.63
C SER A 122 -21.39 1.72 10.71
N ILE A 123 -21.88 0.74 9.96
CA ILE A 123 -23.31 0.35 9.98
C ILE A 123 -23.74 -0.14 11.36
N VAL A 124 -22.96 -1.02 11.99
CA VAL A 124 -23.25 -1.53 13.33
C VAL A 124 -23.31 -0.35 14.32
N SER A 125 -22.42 0.64 14.17
CA SER A 125 -22.45 1.84 15.01
C SER A 125 -23.70 2.71 14.83
N TYR A 126 -24.29 2.73 13.63
CA TYR A 126 -25.57 3.41 13.39
C TYR A 126 -26.77 2.63 13.96
N MET A 127 -26.67 1.30 14.08
CA MET A 127 -27.74 0.47 14.60
C MET A 127 -27.80 0.41 16.14
N GLU A 128 -26.73 0.78 16.85
CA GLU A 128 -26.71 0.93 18.31
C GLU A 128 -26.59 2.42 18.74
N PRO A 129 -27.66 3.24 18.56
CA PRO A 129 -27.62 4.66 18.90
C PRO A 129 -27.69 4.97 20.41
N GLY A 130 -27.75 3.97 21.30
CA GLY A 130 -27.99 4.21 22.73
C GLY A 130 -27.26 3.26 23.68
N LYS A 131 -26.08 3.68 24.14
CA LYS A 131 -25.64 3.60 25.53
C LYS A 131 -24.88 4.89 25.84
#